data_AF-A0A955G2I2-F1
#
_entry.id   AF-A0A955G2I2-F1
#
_cell.length_a   1.000
_cell.length_b   1.000
_cell.length_c   1.000
_cell.angle_alpha   90.00
_cell.angle_beta   90.00
_cell.angle_gamma   90.00
#
_symmetry.space_group_name_H-M   'P 1'
#
loop_
_entity.id
_entity.type
_entity.pdbx_description
1 polymer ?
#
loop_
_entity_poly.entity_id
_entity_poly.type
_entity_poly.pdbx_seq_one_letter_code
_entity_poly.pdbx_strand_id
1 'polypeptide(L)' 'MTVRIIGSGVGNISENDIRLAADGETIIYGFNVELPPAVKRLAARDKVQVRIF' A
#
# COMPACT_ATOMS: atom_id res chain seq x y z
N MET A 1 -2.12 -22.59 1.50
CA MET A 1 -2.36 -21.15 1.24
C MET A 1 -1.15 -20.41 1.77
N THR A 2 -0.32 -19.86 0.88
CA THR A 2 0.96 -19.24 1.23
C THR A 2 0.88 -17.74 0.99
N VAL A 3 1.14 -16.94 2.01
CA VAL A 3 1.25 -15.49 1.87
C VAL A 3 2.60 -15.18 1.24
N ARG A 4 2.60 -14.38 0.16
CA ARG A 4 3.81 -13.90 -0.49
C ARG A 4 3.99 -12.42 -0.15
N ILE A 5 5.17 -12.08 0.33
CA ILE A 5 5.56 -10.69 0.56
C ILE A 5 6.25 -10.20 -0.72
N ILE A 6 5.70 -9.15 -1.31
CA ILE A 6 6.15 -8.55 -2.58
C ILE A 6 7.09 -7.37 -2.36
N GLY A 7 7.05 -6.76 -1.17
CA GLY A 7 7.94 -5.69 -0.77
C GLY A 7 7.86 -5.44 0.73
N SER A 8 8.96 -4.93 1.28
CA SER A 8 9.05 -4.48 2.66
C SER A 8 10.00 -3.30 2.74
N GLY A 9 9.66 -2.29 3.53
CA GLY A 9 10.47 -1.09 3.70
C GLY A 9 10.12 -0.36 4.99
N VAL A 10 10.95 0.62 5.33
CA VAL A 10 10.73 1.53 6.46
C VAL A 10 10.47 2.94 5.92
N GLY A 11 9.48 3.62 6.48
CA GLY A 11 9.07 4.96 6.05
C GLY A 11 7.62 5.04 5.60
N ASN A 12 7.20 6.24 5.21
CA ASN A 12 5.83 6.50 4.79
C ASN A 12 5.52 5.82 3.45
N ILE A 13 4.23 5.51 3.27
CA ILE A 13 3.73 4.88 2.04
C ILE A 13 3.78 5.90 0.89
N SER A 14 4.48 5.54 -0.18
CA SER A 14 4.66 6.36 -1.38
C SER A 14 3.74 5.91 -2.53
N GLU A 15 3.70 6.70 -3.60
CA GLU A 15 2.99 6.31 -4.82
C GLU A 15 3.54 5.04 -5.46
N ASN A 16 4.85 4.81 -5.31
CA ASN A 16 5.50 3.63 -5.87
C ASN A 16 4.99 2.35 -5.20
N ASP A 17 4.80 2.39 -3.88
CA ASP A 17 4.27 1.25 -3.11
C ASP A 17 2.83 0.92 -3.52
N ILE A 18 2.00 1.93 -3.76
CA ILE A 18 0.63 1.74 -4.28
C ILE A 18 0.66 1.10 -5.67
N ARG A 19 1.52 1.60 -6.57
CA ARG A 19 1.63 1.03 -7.92
C ARG A 19 2.11 -0.42 -7.90
N LEU A 20 3.03 -0.74 -6.99
CA LEU A 20 3.50 -2.12 -6.80
C LEU A 20 2.37 -3.04 -6.34
N ALA A 21 1.46 -2.53 -5.52
CA ALA A 21 0.29 -3.26 -5.00
C ALA A 21 -0.97 -3.16 -5.89
N ALA A 22 -0.90 -2.51 -7.05
CA ALA A 22 -2.04 -2.28 -7.93
C ALA A 22 -2.48 -3.50 -8.75
N ASP A 23 -2.03 -4.71 -8.40
CA ASP A 23 -2.40 -5.95 -9.08
C ASP A 23 -3.80 -6.49 -8.72
N GLY A 24 -4.44 -5.90 -7.69
CA GLY A 24 -5.81 -6.21 -7.27
C GLY A 24 -5.93 -7.35 -6.25
N GLU A 25 -4.85 -8.07 -5.95
CA GLU A 25 -4.82 -9.11 -4.90
C GLU A 25 -3.94 -8.71 -3.70
N THR A 26 -3.22 -7.59 -3.82
CA THR A 26 -2.30 -7.10 -2.80
C THR A 26 -2.95 -6.19 -1.76
N ILE A 27 -2.54 -6.33 -0.51
CA ILE A 27 -2.91 -5.45 0.61
C ILE A 27 -1.64 -4.85 1.22
N ILE A 28 -1.62 -3.53 1.39
CA ILE A 28 -0.52 -2.81 2.05
C ILE A 28 -0.84 -2.67 3.54
N TYR A 29 0.14 -3.05 4.36
CA TYR A 29 0.11 -2.90 5.81
C TYR A 29 1.16 -1.88 6.23
N GLY A 30 0.74 -0.83 6.94
CA GLY A 30 1.61 0.20 7.51
C GLY A 30 1.43 0.28 9.02
N PHE A 31 2.54 0.46 9.75
CA PHE A 31 2.53 0.61 11.21
C PHE A 31 3.23 1.91 11.58
N ASN A 32 2.55 2.80 12.31
CA ASN A 32 3.07 4.12 12.67
C ASN A 32 3.58 4.92 11.44
N VAL A 33 2.83 4.85 10.34
CA VAL A 33 3.11 5.57 9.09
C VAL A 33 1.93 6.44 8.69
N GLU A 34 2.18 7.47 7.90
CA GLU A 34 1.13 8.30 7.34
C GLU A 34 0.87 8.00 5.87
N LEU A 35 -0.38 8.19 5.45
CA LEU A 35 -0.79 8.12 4.05
C LEU A 35 -1.13 9.52 3.53
N PRO A 36 -0.27 10.14 2.71
CA PRO A 36 -0.56 11.46 2.15
C PRO A 36 -1.87 11.45 1.34
N PRO A 37 -2.65 12.55 1.31
CA PRO A 37 -3.92 12.61 0.60
C PRO A 37 -3.82 12.26 -0.90
N ALA A 38 -2.70 12.60 -1.56
CA ALA A 38 -2.44 12.24 -2.94
C ALA A 38 -2.35 10.72 -3.14
N VAL A 39 -1.60 10.05 -2.26
CA VAL A 39 -1.42 8.59 -2.25
C VAL A 39 -2.74 7.88 -1.89
N LYS A 40 -3.53 8.43 -0.97
CA LYS A 40 -4.86 7.90 -0.63
C LYS A 40 -5.81 7.91 -1.83
N ARG A 41 -5.82 8.99 -2.62
CA ARG A 41 -6.60 9.05 -3.87
C ARG A 41 -6.10 8.05 -4.90
N LEU A 42 -4.78 7.89 -5.01
CA LEU A 42 -4.15 6.91 -5.89
C LEU A 42 -4.57 5.48 -5.52
N ALA A 43 -4.50 5.12 -4.24
CA ALA A 43 -4.92 3.82 -3.74
C ALA A 43 -6.42 3.55 -4.01
N ALA A 44 -7.28 4.54 -3.82
CA ALA A 44 -8.70 4.42 -4.13
C ALA A 44 -8.97 4.22 -5.63
N ARG A 45 -8.22 4.92 -6.50
CA ARG A 45 -8.35 4.80 -7.95
C ARG A 45 -7.92 3.43 -8.45
N ASP A 46 -6.79 2.94 -7.94
CA ASP A 46 -6.18 1.67 -8.34
C ASP A 46 -6.72 0.48 -7.51
N LYS A 47 -7.74 0.73 -6.68
CA LYS A 47 -8.42 -0.25 -5.79
C LYS A 47 -7.48 -0.99 -4.85
N VAL A 48 -6.39 -0.34 -4.44
CA VAL A 48 -5.41 -0.89 -3.50
C VAL A 48 -5.93 -0.74 -2.07
N GLN A 49 -5.96 -1.84 -1.34
CA GLN A 49 -6.33 -1.84 0.08
C GLN A 49 -5.12 -1.44 0.92
N VAL A 50 -5.26 -0.37 1.70
CA VAL A 50 -4.23 0.11 2.64
C VAL A 50 -4.79 0.07 4.05
N ARG A 51 -4.10 -0.62 4.96
CA ARG A 51 -4.43 -0.65 6.38
C ARG A 51 -3.26 -0.08 7.17
N ILE A 52 -3.56 0.97 7.93
CA ILE A 52 -2.59 1.64 8.79
C ILE A 52 -3.01 1.41 10.23
N PHE A 53 -2.04 1.03 11.04
CA PHE A 53 -2.17 0.76 12.46
C PHE A 53 -1.25 1.69 13.27
#